data_AF-A0A077LLM8-F1
#
_entry.id   AF-A0A077LLM8-F1
#
_cell.length_a   1.000
_cell.length_b   1.000
_cell.length_c   1.000
_cell.angle_alpha   90.00
_cell.angle_beta   90.00
_cell.angle_gamma   90.00
#
_symmetry.space_group_name_H-M   'P 1'
#
loop_
_entity.id
_entity.type
_entity.pdbx_description
1 polymer ?
#
loop_
_entity_poly.entity_id
_entity_poly.type
_entity_poly.pdbx_seq_one_letter_code
_entity_poly.pdbx_strand_id
1 'polypeptide(L)'
;MSRAELARKANIHGVMPRRYEEFDCGEFATPRADTWKKLNEILYPELTLSAGVQQEPSESTTNSKTSSAPSGVSGLSIAEAKAGLAITFGVDIERIEIIIRG
;
A
#
# COMPACT_ATOMS: atom_id res chain seq x y z
N MET A 1 1.09 23.25 10.29
CA MET A 1 2.49 22.90 10.65
C MET A 1 3.40 23.45 9.57
N SER A 2 4.47 24.16 9.92
CA SER A 2 5.49 24.57 8.93
C SER A 2 6.49 23.43 8.67
N ARG A 3 7.19 23.42 7.52
CA ARG A 3 8.20 22.39 7.20
C ARG A 3 9.31 22.29 8.24
N ALA A 4 9.82 23.43 8.71
CA ALA A 4 10.85 23.47 9.74
C ALA A 4 10.35 22.92 11.08
N GLU A 5 9.07 23.09 11.38
CA GLU A 5 8.43 22.55 12.57
C GLU A 5 8.19 21.03 12.46
N LEU A 6 7.79 20.54 11.29
CA LEU A 6 7.69 19.11 11.01
C LEU A 6 9.06 18.43 11.12
N ALA A 7 10.11 19.04 10.57
CA ALA A 7 11.47 18.53 10.66
C ALA A 7 11.96 18.42 12.12
N ARG A 8 11.70 19.46 12.93
CA ARG A 8 12.01 19.45 14.38
C ARG A 8 11.27 18.33 15.10
N LYS A 9 9.97 18.13 14.82
CA LYS A 9 9.18 17.04 15.43
C LYS A 9 9.65 15.65 15.00
N ALA A 10 10.02 15.47 13.73
CA ALA A 10 10.52 14.19 13.22
C ALA A 10 12.00 13.93 13.55
N ASN A 11 12.67 14.89 14.22
CA ASN A 11 14.11 14.89 14.47
C ASN A 11 14.95 14.68 13.19
N ILE A 12 14.57 15.40 12.13
CA ILE A 12 15.28 15.41 10.83
C ILE A 12 15.73 16.83 10.48
N HIS A 13 16.67 16.93 9.53
CA HIS A 13 17.17 18.22 9.09
C HIS A 13 16.06 19.07 8.43
N GLY A 14 16.01 20.38 8.71
CA GLY A 14 14.96 21.29 8.20
C GLY A 14 14.80 21.34 6.68
N VAL A 15 15.86 20.97 5.96
CA VAL A 15 15.90 20.90 4.48
C VAL A 15 15.26 19.61 3.94
N MET A 16 15.14 18.56 4.76
CA MET A 16 14.67 17.24 4.32
C MET A 16 13.21 17.21 3.85
N PRO A 17 12.22 17.79 4.57
CA PRO A 17 10.83 17.79 4.10
C PRO A 17 10.67 18.43 2.71
N ARG A 18 11.52 19.42 2.41
CA ARG A 18 11.49 20.09 1.11
C ARG A 18 11.90 19.18 -0.04
N ARG A 19 12.92 18.36 0.19
CA ARG A 19 13.43 17.36 -0.78
C ARG A 19 12.44 16.22 -1.07
N TYR A 20 11.42 16.06 -0.23
CA TYR A 20 10.42 14.99 -0.35
C TYR A 20 9.14 15.44 -1.06
N GLU A 21 8.91 16.75 -1.13
CA GLU A 21 7.67 17.34 -1.64
C GLU A 21 7.86 18.07 -2.99
N GLU A 22 9.05 18.61 -3.27
CA GLU A 22 9.36 19.33 -4.52
C GLU A 22 10.14 18.43 -5.48
N PHE A 23 9.46 17.89 -6.50
CA PHE A 23 10.09 17.12 -7.59
C PHE A 23 11.11 17.96 -8.40
N ASP A 24 10.91 19.28 -8.46
CA ASP A 24 11.81 20.22 -9.14
C ASP A 24 13.06 20.57 -8.31
N CYS A 25 13.16 20.09 -7.07
CA CYS A 25 14.38 20.25 -6.28
C CYS A 25 15.45 19.31 -6.83
N GLY A 26 16.61 19.85 -7.23
CA GLY A 26 17.72 19.03 -7.77
C GLY A 26 18.21 17.95 -6.79
N GLU A 27 17.91 18.12 -5.50
CA GLU A 27 18.18 17.15 -4.45
C GLU A 27 16.97 16.27 -4.08
N PHE A 28 15.92 16.18 -4.91
CA PHE A 28 14.78 15.29 -4.64
C PHE A 28 15.28 13.88 -4.30
N ALA A 29 14.85 13.37 -3.16
CA ALA A 29 15.27 12.06 -2.67
C ALA A 29 14.08 11.41 -2.01
N THR A 30 13.83 10.13 -2.25
CA THR A 30 12.77 9.44 -1.52
C THR A 30 13.20 9.30 -0.04
N PRO A 31 12.35 9.68 0.93
CA PRO A 31 12.66 9.47 2.34
C PRO A 31 12.89 7.98 2.62
N ARG A 32 13.81 7.68 3.54
CA ARG A 32 13.95 6.31 4.07
C ARG A 32 12.65 5.92 4.80
N ALA A 33 12.36 4.62 4.84
CA ALA A 33 11.15 4.09 5.48
C ALA A 33 10.95 4.60 6.92
N ASP A 34 12.02 4.67 7.71
CA ASP A 34 11.96 5.18 9.08
C ASP A 34 11.58 6.67 9.15
N THR A 35 12.10 7.47 8.20
CA THR A 35 11.79 8.90 8.10
C THR A 35 10.36 9.10 7.64
N TRP A 36 9.92 8.32 6.66
CA TRP A 36 8.54 8.32 6.18
C TRP A 36 7.55 8.01 7.31
N LYS A 37 7.81 6.97 8.10
CA LYS A 37 6.97 6.59 9.24
C LYS A 37 6.84 7.71 10.27
N LYS A 38 7.97 8.31 10.70
CA LYS A 38 7.98 9.44 11.64
C LYS A 38 7.20 10.64 11.13
N LEU A 39 7.35 10.97 9.85
CA LEU A 39 6.61 12.08 9.23
C LEU A 39 5.11 11.80 9.24
N ASN A 40 4.69 10.58 8.88
CA ASN A 40 3.29 10.20 8.85
C ASN A 40 2.65 10.12 10.25
N GLU A 41 3.37 9.68 11.28
CA GLU A 41 2.90 9.73 12.67
C GLU A 41 2.59 11.17 13.13
N ILE A 42 3.34 12.16 12.65
CA ILE A 42 3.15 13.58 13.01
C ILE A 42 2.06 14.24 12.16
N LEU A 43 2.00 13.91 10.86
CA LEU A 43 1.04 14.49 9.91
C LEU A 43 -0.35 13.86 10.03
N TYR A 44 -0.40 12.56 10.29
CA TYR A 44 -1.61 11.75 10.29
C TYR A 44 -1.69 10.83 11.52
N PRO A 45 -1.73 11.39 12.75
CA PRO A 45 -1.76 10.60 13.98
C PRO A 45 -2.94 9.59 14.02
N GLU A 46 -4.10 9.96 13.47
CA GLU A 46 -5.30 9.11 13.36
C GLU A 46 -5.09 7.87 12.47
N LEU A 47 -4.30 8.00 11.39
CA LEU A 47 -4.00 6.88 10.50
C LEU A 47 -3.01 5.90 11.13
N THR A 48 -2.13 6.39 12.00
CA THR A 48 -1.15 5.54 12.71
C THR A 48 -1.74 4.76 13.87
N LEU A 49 -2.80 5.24 14.53
CA LEU A 49 -3.58 4.40 15.46
C LEU A 49 -4.29 3.27 14.72
N SER A 50 -4.76 3.52 13.49
CA SER A 50 -5.40 2.49 12.67
C SER A 50 -4.42 1.52 12.00
N ALA A 51 -3.12 1.88 11.94
CA ALA A 51 -2.03 1.02 11.46
C ALA A 51 -1.35 0.19 12.58
N GLY A 52 -1.90 0.22 13.80
CA GLY A 52 -1.57 -0.73 14.88
C GLY A 52 -2.26 -2.10 14.71
N VAL A 53 -3.03 -2.28 13.64
CA VAL A 53 -3.56 -3.58 13.21
C VAL A 53 -2.77 -3.98 11.97
N GLN A 54 -1.97 -5.04 12.12
CA GLN A 54 -1.19 -5.76 11.10
C GLN A 54 0.29 -5.35 10.89
N GLN A 55 1.17 -5.84 11.78
CA GLN A 55 2.36 -6.58 11.33
C GLN A 55 2.77 -7.60 12.42
N GLU A 56 2.30 -8.87 12.28
CA GLU A 56 3.10 -10.11 12.00
C GLU A 56 3.46 -10.90 13.29
N PRO A 57 3.84 -12.20 13.30
CA PRO A 57 3.55 -13.38 12.45
C PRO A 57 2.97 -14.59 13.27
N SER A 58 2.59 -15.68 12.57
CA SER A 58 2.40 -17.06 13.09
C SER A 58 1.17 -17.38 13.96
N GLU A 59 0.17 -18.04 13.36
CA GLU A 59 -0.08 -19.48 13.60
C GLU A 59 -1.20 -19.96 12.68
N SER A 60 -0.77 -20.73 11.70
CA SER A 60 -1.59 -21.63 10.88
C SER A 60 -2.31 -22.64 11.77
N THR A 61 -3.63 -22.54 11.87
CA THR A 61 -4.52 -23.69 12.03
C THR A 61 -5.66 -23.56 11.04
N THR A 62 -5.41 -24.17 9.89
CA THR A 62 -6.32 -25.04 9.13
C THR A 62 -7.76 -24.55 8.96
N ASN A 63 -8.05 -24.05 7.77
CA ASN A 63 -9.09 -24.66 6.94
C ASN A 63 -8.72 -24.57 5.44
N SER A 64 -8.04 -25.64 5.00
CA SER A 64 -8.44 -26.46 3.84
C SER A 64 -8.92 -25.79 2.55
N LYS A 65 -7.97 -25.50 1.65
CA LYS A 65 -7.84 -26.06 0.27
C LYS A 65 -6.68 -25.29 -0.41
N THR A 66 -5.49 -25.85 -0.60
CA THR A 66 -5.17 -26.81 -1.70
C THR A 66 -5.74 -26.26 -3.01
N SER A 67 -5.00 -25.78 -4.00
CA SER A 67 -3.74 -26.26 -4.57
C SER A 67 -3.38 -25.34 -5.75
N SER A 68 -2.10 -25.31 -6.09
CA SER A 68 -1.57 -25.08 -7.44
C SER A 68 -2.02 -23.82 -8.18
N ALA A 69 -1.09 -22.89 -8.35
CA ALA A 69 -0.97 -22.26 -9.65
C ALA A 69 -0.69 -23.36 -10.69
N PRO A 70 -1.59 -23.62 -11.66
CA PRO A 70 -1.20 -24.35 -12.83
C PRO A 70 -0.54 -23.36 -13.78
N SER A 71 0.73 -23.62 -14.06
CA SER A 71 1.25 -23.45 -15.41
C SER A 71 0.22 -23.93 -16.43
N GLY A 72 -0.07 -23.11 -17.44
CA GLY A 72 -0.84 -23.51 -18.61
C GLY A 72 -1.96 -22.52 -18.93
N VAL A 73 -1.92 -21.96 -20.14
CA VAL A 73 -3.00 -21.14 -20.72
C VAL A 73 -4.26 -21.99 -20.84
N SER A 74 -4.99 -22.07 -19.73
CA SER A 74 -6.36 -22.55 -19.65
C SER A 74 -7.18 -21.27 -19.62
N GLY A 75 -8.13 -21.10 -20.54
CA GLY A 75 -9.00 -19.93 -20.52
C GLY A 75 -9.65 -19.80 -19.15
N LEU A 76 -9.30 -18.75 -18.40
CA LEU A 76 -9.86 -18.49 -17.08
C LEU A 76 -11.38 -18.30 -17.24
N SER A 77 -12.15 -18.90 -16.35
CA SER A 77 -13.58 -18.62 -16.28
C SER A 77 -13.79 -17.13 -15.95
N ILE A 78 -14.88 -16.54 -16.44
CA ILE A 78 -15.25 -15.15 -16.13
C ILE A 78 -15.32 -14.95 -14.60
N ALA A 79 -15.80 -15.94 -13.85
CA ALA A 79 -15.87 -15.86 -12.39
C ALA A 79 -14.48 -15.77 -11.73
N GLU A 80 -13.51 -16.52 -12.25
CA GLU A 80 -12.13 -16.53 -11.76
C GLU A 80 -11.41 -15.22 -12.12
N ALA A 81 -11.59 -14.75 -13.36
CA ALA A 81 -11.08 -13.46 -13.78
C ALA A 81 -11.66 -12.31 -12.93
N LYS A 82 -12.97 -12.35 -12.65
CA LYS A 82 -13.62 -11.38 -11.76
C LYS A 82 -13.09 -11.45 -10.33
N ALA A 83 -12.89 -12.64 -9.78
CA ALA A 83 -12.35 -12.80 -8.42
C ALA A 83 -10.92 -12.26 -8.32
N GLY A 84 -10.06 -12.56 -9.29
CA GLY A 84 -8.71 -12.01 -9.35
C GLY A 84 -8.69 -10.49 -9.43
N LEU A 85 -9.58 -9.91 -10.25
CA LEU A 85 -9.72 -8.46 -10.39
C LEU A 85 -10.24 -7.80 -9.09
N ALA A 86 -11.23 -8.40 -8.44
CA ALA A 86 -11.75 -7.94 -7.15
C ALA A 86 -10.66 -7.87 -6.08
N ILE A 87 -9.83 -8.92 -5.98
CA ILE A 87 -8.71 -8.99 -5.03
C ILE A 87 -7.65 -7.92 -5.35
N THR A 88 -7.33 -7.74 -6.63
CA THR A 88 -6.26 -6.81 -7.06
C THR A 88 -6.63 -5.35 -6.80
N PHE A 89 -7.89 -4.98 -7.02
CA PHE A 89 -8.35 -3.60 -6.91
C PHE A 89 -9.14 -3.30 -5.63
N GLY A 90 -9.36 -4.29 -4.76
CA GLY A 90 -10.11 -4.13 -3.51
C GLY A 90 -11.58 -3.74 -3.74
N VAL A 91 -12.19 -4.28 -4.81
CA VAL A 91 -13.59 -4.00 -5.18
C VAL A 91 -14.45 -5.25 -5.05
N ASP A 92 -15.74 -5.07 -4.77
CA ASP A 92 -16.68 -6.21 -4.71
C ASP A 92 -16.80 -6.89 -6.08
N ILE A 93 -16.80 -8.23 -6.09
CA ILE A 93 -16.96 -9.05 -7.30
C ILE A 93 -18.26 -8.69 -8.05
N GLU A 94 -19.31 -8.30 -7.34
CA GLU A 94 -20.61 -7.92 -7.92
C GLU A 94 -20.55 -6.60 -8.70
N ARG A 95 -19.55 -5.75 -8.46
CA ARG A 95 -19.37 -4.46 -9.14
C ARG A 95 -18.53 -4.55 -10.42
N ILE A 96 -17.99 -5.72 -10.75
CA ILE A 96 -17.14 -5.93 -11.92
C ILE A 96 -17.95 -6.48 -13.09
N GLU A 97 -17.80 -5.85 -14.26
CA GLU A 97 -18.36 -6.31 -15.54
C GLU A 97 -17.22 -6.54 -16.56
N ILE A 98 -17.23 -7.68 -17.24
CA ILE A 98 -16.26 -8.03 -18.29
C ILE A 98 -17.01 -8.12 -19.62
N ILE A 99 -16.66 -7.25 -20.57
CA ILE A 99 -17.27 -7.20 -21.91
C ILE A 99 -16.23 -7.68 -22.94
N ILE A 100 -16.52 -8.78 -23.63
CA ILE A 100 -15.67 -9.30 -24.72
C ILE A 100 -16.27 -8.84 -26.05
N ARG A 101 -15.52 -8.05 -26.82
CA ARG A 101 -15.91 -7.65 -28.18
C ARG A 101 -15.11 -8.49 -29.17
N GLY A 102 -15.80 -9.19 -30.07
CA GLY A 102 -15.22 -9.97 -31.17
C GLY A 102 -15.02 -9.14 -32.44
#